data_AF-A0AAN9CEX2-F1
#
_entry.id   AF-A0AAN9CEX2-F1
#
_cell.length_a   1.000
_cell.length_b   1.000
_cell.length_c   1.000
_cell.angle_alpha   90.00
_cell.angle_beta   90.00
_cell.angle_gamma   90.00
#
_symmetry.space_group_name_H-M   'P 1'
#
loop_
_entity.id
_entity.type
_entity.pdbx_description
1 polymer ?
#
loop_
_entity_poly.entity_id
_entity_poly.type
_entity_poly.pdbx_seq_one_letter_code
_entity_poly.pdbx_strand_id
1 'polypeptide(L)'
;MSKSGRTDMITTQSMSWNKRKVLNLGQALVNRYTKTQKALQVQQHTLEALKTELSLHDDTVHQWVSDVQQWAKENDRHRSGDARRLPEEIEGLTVSIIRRTQRLYSQTDSNQQRHSLRLRGSEEKKKLAAAVEEYNSIADPSQQLGSVENFFTAETVAWPWQIPCSTDLAPFLTKRKVFDKVMAVRCLQEERGLICKEMKQHWTVLTQKMSKFEALINEISSKSLFPTLSDTASKGLLCIVRKKHYELGHLMQLVKAGYVKIFSQQDLMSEEEKLEQEDDLQEEGLSESDNSSDDEHDFP
;
A
#
# COMPACT_ATOMS: atom_id res chain seq x y z
N MET A 1 -9.89 29.55 32.59
CA MET A 1 -8.85 28.52 32.84
C MET A 1 -7.48 29.17 32.92
N SER A 2 -6.71 28.88 33.97
CA SER A 2 -5.33 29.36 34.10
C SER A 2 -4.42 28.74 33.02
N LYS A 3 -3.26 29.37 32.75
CA LYS A 3 -2.24 28.83 31.83
C LYS A 3 -1.76 27.44 32.28
N SER A 4 -1.63 27.23 33.58
CA SER A 4 -1.30 25.92 34.18
C SER A 4 -2.40 24.88 33.91
N GLY A 5 -3.67 25.23 34.13
CA GLY A 5 -4.79 24.32 33.87
C GLY A 5 -4.96 23.95 32.39
N ARG A 6 -4.62 24.85 31.46
CA ARG A 6 -4.58 24.53 30.02
C ARG A 6 -3.46 23.55 29.67
N THR A 7 -2.29 23.73 30.27
CA THR A 7 -1.12 22.87 30.00
C THR A 7 -1.37 21.45 30.50
N ASP A 8 -1.89 21.31 31.72
CA ASP A 8 -2.21 20.02 32.32
C ASP A 8 -3.29 19.26 31.53
N MET A 9 -4.30 19.99 31.03
CA MET A 9 -5.32 19.43 30.14
C MET A 9 -4.71 18.88 28.84
N ILE A 10 -3.80 19.62 28.20
CA ILE A 10 -3.13 19.16 26.96
C ILE A 10 -2.29 17.91 27.22
N THR A 11 -1.55 17.87 28.32
CA THR A 11 -0.76 16.69 28.72
C THR A 11 -1.65 15.48 28.93
N THR A 12 -2.74 15.64 29.68
CA THR A 12 -3.71 14.57 29.95
C THR A 12 -4.37 14.03 28.68
N GLN A 13 -4.76 14.93 27.77
CA GLN A 13 -5.31 14.55 26.48
C GLN A 13 -4.27 13.79 25.62
N SER A 14 -3.04 14.27 25.60
CA SER A 14 -1.93 13.65 24.85
C SER A 14 -1.61 12.25 25.38
N MET A 15 -1.52 12.09 26.69
CA MET A 15 -1.33 10.77 27.34
C MET A 15 -2.49 9.82 27.03
N SER A 16 -3.73 10.31 27.11
CA SER A 16 -4.93 9.50 26.83
C SER A 16 -5.01 9.08 25.36
N TRP A 17 -4.60 9.96 24.43
CA TRP A 17 -4.51 9.64 23.01
C TRP A 17 -3.41 8.63 22.72
N ASN A 18 -2.21 8.80 23.30
CA ASN A 18 -1.11 7.83 23.18
C ASN A 18 -1.52 6.46 23.72
N LYS A 19 -2.19 6.41 24.88
CA LYS A 19 -2.71 5.17 25.45
C LYS A 19 -3.68 4.48 24.50
N ARG A 20 -4.65 5.22 23.94
CA ARG A 20 -5.60 4.68 22.94
C ARG A 20 -4.89 4.18 21.70
N LYS A 21 -3.88 4.89 21.19
CA LYS A 21 -3.08 4.45 20.05
C LYS A 21 -2.40 3.12 20.31
N VAL A 22 -1.71 2.98 21.45
CA VAL A 22 -1.02 1.73 21.80
C VAL A 22 -2.01 0.57 21.93
N LEU A 23 -3.15 0.79 22.60
CA LEU A 23 -4.16 -0.25 22.78
C LEU A 23 -4.83 -0.67 21.46
N ASN A 24 -5.05 0.27 20.56
CA ASN A 24 -5.79 0.03 19.31
C ASN A 24 -4.90 -0.38 18.13
N LEU A 25 -3.57 -0.23 18.24
CA LEU A 25 -2.65 -0.47 17.12
C LEU A 25 -2.77 -1.91 16.58
N GLY A 26 -2.83 -2.91 17.47
CA GLY A 26 -2.98 -4.31 17.05
C GLY A 26 -4.25 -4.54 16.22
N GLN A 27 -5.40 -4.07 16.71
CA GLN A 27 -6.67 -4.18 15.98
C GLN A 27 -6.67 -3.36 14.68
N ALA A 28 -6.07 -2.17 14.68
CA ALA A 28 -5.96 -1.33 13.51
C ALA A 28 -5.15 -2.01 12.40
N LEU A 29 -4.03 -2.65 12.75
CA LEU A 29 -3.20 -3.42 11.82
C LEU A 29 -3.96 -4.62 11.26
N VAL A 30 -4.67 -5.38 12.11
CA VAL A 30 -5.52 -6.51 11.66
C VAL A 30 -6.59 -6.02 10.69
N ASN A 31 -7.30 -4.95 11.01
CA ASN A 31 -8.33 -4.39 10.15
C ASN A 31 -7.76 -3.89 8.81
N ARG A 32 -6.60 -3.23 8.83
CA ARG A 32 -5.91 -2.75 7.62
C ARG A 32 -5.54 -3.94 6.74
N TYR A 33 -4.93 -4.98 7.32
CA TYR A 33 -4.60 -6.22 6.61
C TYR A 33 -5.84 -6.85 5.96
N THR A 34 -6.92 -7.06 6.72
CA THR A 34 -8.15 -7.67 6.18
C THR A 34 -8.75 -6.85 5.03
N LYS A 35 -8.71 -5.51 5.11
CA LYS A 35 -9.17 -4.64 4.03
C LYS A 35 -8.27 -4.74 2.81
N THR A 36 -6.95 -4.68 2.99
CA THR A 36 -5.97 -4.82 1.91
C THR A 36 -6.10 -6.18 1.23
N GLN A 37 -6.24 -7.27 1.99
CA GLN A 37 -6.41 -8.62 1.44
C GLN A 37 -7.69 -8.75 0.60
N LYS A 38 -8.81 -8.20 1.08
CA LYS A 38 -10.07 -8.19 0.30
C LYS A 38 -9.93 -7.37 -0.98
N ALA A 39 -9.30 -6.21 -0.90
CA ALA A 39 -9.05 -5.37 -2.07
C ALA A 39 -8.13 -6.08 -3.08
N LEU A 40 -7.11 -6.78 -2.58
CA LEU A 40 -6.18 -7.55 -3.40
C LEU A 40 -6.91 -8.66 -4.17
N GLN A 41 -7.75 -9.45 -3.49
CA GLN A 41 -8.56 -10.49 -4.13
C GLN A 41 -9.46 -9.92 -5.24
N VAL A 42 -10.10 -8.77 -4.98
CA VAL A 42 -10.93 -8.09 -6.00
C VAL A 42 -10.09 -7.66 -7.21
N GLN A 43 -8.91 -7.08 -6.99
CA GLN A 43 -8.04 -6.65 -8.10
C GLN A 43 -7.44 -7.82 -8.86
N GLN A 44 -7.06 -8.91 -8.20
CA GLN A 44 -6.61 -10.14 -8.83
C GLN A 44 -7.71 -10.73 -9.73
N HIS A 45 -8.92 -10.91 -9.21
CA HIS A 45 -10.05 -11.37 -10.03
C HIS A 45 -10.34 -10.44 -11.21
N THR A 46 -10.25 -9.11 -11.01
CA THR A 46 -10.45 -8.14 -12.09
C THR A 46 -9.34 -8.24 -13.15
N LEU A 47 -8.09 -8.49 -12.74
CA LEU A 47 -6.98 -8.71 -13.65
C LEU A 47 -7.15 -10.01 -14.45
N GLU A 48 -7.54 -11.11 -13.81
CA GLU A 48 -7.80 -12.38 -14.50
C GLU A 48 -8.99 -12.28 -15.47
N ALA A 49 -10.05 -11.57 -15.08
CA ALA A 49 -11.16 -11.26 -15.99
C ALA A 49 -10.69 -10.45 -17.21
N LEU A 50 -9.77 -9.51 -17.02
CA LEU A 50 -9.21 -8.72 -18.12
C LEU A 50 -8.28 -9.55 -19.01
N LYS A 51 -7.46 -10.44 -18.44
CA LYS A 51 -6.62 -11.37 -19.20
C LYS A 51 -7.47 -12.30 -20.06
N THR A 52 -8.55 -12.84 -19.51
CA THR A 52 -9.47 -13.72 -20.25
C THR A 52 -10.24 -12.96 -21.35
N GLU A 53 -10.75 -11.75 -21.06
CA GLU A 53 -11.39 -10.88 -22.06
C GLU A 53 -10.48 -10.60 -23.26
N LEU A 54 -9.19 -10.37 -23.01
CA LEU A 54 -8.20 -10.01 -24.02
C LEU A 54 -7.40 -11.21 -24.57
N SER A 55 -7.70 -12.43 -24.11
CA SER A 55 -6.97 -13.66 -24.46
C SER A 55 -5.45 -13.53 -24.26
N LEU A 56 -5.05 -12.95 -23.13
CA LEU A 56 -3.65 -12.66 -22.81
C LEU A 56 -3.04 -13.78 -21.97
N HIS A 57 -1.80 -14.12 -22.33
CA HIS A 57 -0.92 -14.98 -21.54
C HIS A 57 0.00 -14.11 -20.67
N ASP A 58 0.56 -14.69 -19.62
CA ASP A 58 1.36 -13.95 -18.64
C ASP A 58 2.62 -13.30 -19.24
N ASP A 59 3.29 -13.96 -20.20
CA ASP A 59 4.41 -13.37 -20.94
C ASP A 59 4.02 -12.09 -21.69
N THR A 60 2.82 -12.10 -22.31
CA THR A 60 2.28 -10.94 -23.01
C THR A 60 1.97 -9.81 -22.03
N VAL A 61 1.45 -10.14 -20.85
CA VAL A 61 1.21 -9.16 -19.79
C VAL A 61 2.52 -8.54 -19.31
N HIS A 62 3.57 -9.36 -19.10
CA HIS A 62 4.90 -8.89 -18.72
C HIS A 62 5.54 -7.98 -19.78
N GLN A 63 5.40 -8.35 -21.06
CA GLN A 63 5.86 -7.52 -22.17
C GLN A 63 5.11 -6.19 -22.19
N TRP A 64 3.78 -6.20 -22.07
CA TRP A 64 2.98 -4.97 -22.08
C TRP A 64 3.31 -4.04 -20.93
N VAL A 65 3.58 -4.60 -19.74
CA VAL A 65 4.06 -3.82 -18.60
C VAL A 65 5.40 -3.15 -18.92
N SER A 66 6.33 -3.90 -19.53
CA SER A 66 7.64 -3.39 -19.91
C SER A 66 7.56 -2.30 -20.98
N ASP A 67 6.69 -2.48 -21.98
CA ASP A 67 6.43 -1.49 -23.03
C ASP A 67 5.94 -0.16 -22.46
N VAL A 68 4.96 -0.21 -21.56
CA VAL A 68 4.41 1.01 -20.91
C VAL A 68 5.46 1.69 -20.05
N GLN A 69 6.29 0.93 -19.33
CA GLN A 69 7.39 1.48 -18.53
C GLN A 69 8.48 2.12 -19.38
N GLN A 70 8.87 1.48 -20.48
CA GLN A 70 9.85 2.02 -21.41
C GLN A 70 9.33 3.29 -22.09
N TRP A 71 8.06 3.27 -22.52
CA TRP A 71 7.39 4.45 -23.05
C TRP A 71 7.41 5.60 -22.04
N ALA A 72 7.08 5.35 -20.77
CA ALA A 72 7.09 6.40 -19.75
C ALA A 72 8.49 7.02 -19.59
N LYS A 73 9.54 6.19 -19.55
CA LYS A 73 10.94 6.65 -19.48
C LYS A 73 11.34 7.48 -20.69
N GLU A 74 10.93 7.07 -21.89
CA GLU A 74 11.29 7.76 -23.13
C GLU A 74 10.52 9.08 -23.28
N ASN A 75 9.25 9.06 -22.91
CA ASN A 75 8.40 10.23 -22.85
C ASN A 75 8.93 11.32 -21.90
N ASP A 76 9.48 10.90 -20.76
CA ASP A 76 10.13 11.78 -19.80
C ASP A 76 11.45 12.37 -20.32
N ARG A 77 12.12 11.73 -21.29
CA ARG A 77 13.34 12.28 -21.92
C ARG A 77 13.02 13.27 -23.02
N HIS A 78 11.94 13.04 -23.76
CA HIS A 78 11.61 13.78 -24.98
C HIS A 78 10.88 15.10 -24.75
N ARG A 79 10.12 15.25 -23.65
CA ARG A 79 9.52 16.55 -23.32
C ARG A 79 10.51 17.41 -22.54
N SER A 80 10.85 18.59 -23.03
CA SER A 80 11.60 19.61 -22.27
C SER A 80 10.97 20.99 -22.45
N GLY A 81 10.99 21.83 -21.40
CA GLY A 81 10.58 23.24 -21.45
C GLY A 81 9.07 23.51 -21.24
N ASP A 82 8.63 24.69 -21.69
CA ASP A 82 7.28 25.25 -21.50
C ASP A 82 6.15 24.37 -22.06
N ALA A 83 6.46 23.47 -23.01
CA ALA A 83 5.51 22.52 -23.58
C ALA A 83 4.95 21.50 -22.57
N ARG A 84 5.59 21.33 -21.40
CA ARG A 84 5.08 20.49 -20.30
C ARG A 84 4.10 21.22 -19.37
N ARG A 85 4.16 22.55 -19.32
CA ARG A 85 3.50 23.33 -18.26
C ARG A 85 1.99 23.10 -18.24
N LEU A 86 1.32 23.28 -19.37
CA LEU A 86 -0.13 23.10 -19.47
C LEU A 86 -0.56 21.63 -19.27
N PRO A 87 0.05 20.64 -19.95
CA PRO A 87 -0.18 19.22 -19.66
C PRO A 87 -0.06 18.83 -18.18
N GLU A 88 1.03 19.22 -17.53
CA GLU A 88 1.27 18.91 -16.11
C GLU A 88 0.28 19.62 -15.18
N GLU A 89 -0.10 20.86 -15.49
CA GLU A 89 -1.11 21.60 -14.75
C GLU A 89 -2.49 20.95 -14.86
N ILE A 90 -2.89 20.53 -16.07
CA ILE A 90 -4.17 19.86 -16.32
C ILE A 90 -4.22 18.50 -15.61
N GLU A 91 -3.17 17.67 -15.75
CA GLU A 91 -3.07 16.38 -15.07
C GLU A 91 -3.09 16.55 -13.54
N GLY A 92 -2.28 17.47 -13.02
CA GLY A 92 -2.14 17.74 -11.60
C GLY A 92 -3.45 18.23 -10.96
N LEU A 93 -4.15 19.16 -11.61
CA LEU A 93 -5.45 19.65 -11.16
C LEU A 93 -6.50 18.53 -11.18
N THR A 94 -6.53 17.70 -12.23
CA THR A 94 -7.47 16.58 -12.34
C THR A 94 -7.28 15.58 -11.19
N VAL A 95 -6.03 15.15 -10.93
CA VAL A 95 -5.71 14.23 -9.83
C VAL A 95 -6.02 14.85 -8.46
N SER A 96 -5.72 16.14 -8.28
CA SER A 96 -6.02 16.86 -7.03
C SER A 96 -7.52 16.89 -6.74
N ILE A 97 -8.34 17.18 -7.76
CA ILE A 97 -9.81 17.22 -7.64
C ILE A 97 -10.38 15.84 -7.31
N ILE A 98 -9.91 14.78 -7.99
CA ILE A 98 -10.33 13.39 -7.71
C ILE A 98 -10.02 13.03 -6.26
N ARG A 99 -8.77 13.24 -5.81
CA ARG A 99 -8.34 12.95 -4.43
C ARG A 99 -9.14 13.75 -3.40
N ARG A 100 -9.45 15.01 -3.69
CA ARG A 100 -10.24 15.85 -2.78
C ARG A 100 -11.69 15.42 -2.69
N THR A 101 -12.28 15.01 -3.81
CA THR A 101 -13.64 14.45 -3.85
C THR A 101 -13.71 13.18 -2.99
N GLN A 102 -12.71 12.31 -3.06
CA GLN A 102 -12.61 11.13 -2.18
C GLN A 102 -12.48 11.53 -0.70
N ARG A 103 -11.64 12.53 -0.36
CA ARG A 103 -11.49 13.02 1.02
C ARG A 103 -12.78 13.61 1.60
N LEU A 104 -13.58 14.28 0.76
CA LEU A 104 -14.83 14.92 1.15
C LEU A 104 -15.78 13.97 1.91
N TYR A 105 -15.78 12.70 1.52
CA TYR A 105 -16.65 11.66 2.07
C TYR A 105 -15.95 10.73 3.07
N SER A 106 -14.74 11.07 3.51
CA SER A 106 -14.08 10.34 4.59
C SER A 106 -14.82 10.55 5.93
N GLN A 107 -14.93 9.49 6.73
CA GLN A 107 -15.80 9.43 7.92
C GLN A 107 -15.31 10.29 9.11
N THR A 108 -14.16 10.96 8.99
CA THR A 108 -13.46 11.59 10.13
C THR A 108 -13.35 13.11 10.05
N ASP A 109 -13.85 13.75 8.98
CA ASP A 109 -13.72 15.20 8.78
C ASP A 109 -14.86 16.02 9.40
N SER A 110 -14.52 17.16 9.99
CA SER A 110 -15.49 18.13 10.52
C SER A 110 -16.26 18.83 9.38
N ASN A 111 -17.45 19.37 9.68
CA ASN A 111 -18.22 20.13 8.68
C ASN A 111 -17.46 21.36 8.14
N GLN A 112 -16.64 22.00 8.98
CA GLN A 112 -15.77 23.10 8.57
C GLN A 112 -14.72 22.64 7.56
N GLN A 113 -14.08 21.49 7.81
CA GLN A 113 -13.11 20.90 6.90
C GLN A 113 -13.77 20.52 5.56
N ARG A 114 -14.94 19.87 5.61
CA ARG A 114 -15.71 19.54 4.41
C ARG A 114 -16.06 20.76 3.59
N HIS A 115 -16.49 21.86 4.22
CA HIS A 115 -16.77 23.11 3.54
C HIS A 115 -15.52 23.69 2.85
N SER A 116 -14.38 23.72 3.55
CA SER A 116 -13.11 24.16 2.96
C SER A 116 -12.69 23.31 1.76
N LEU A 117 -12.87 21.99 1.84
CA LEU A 117 -12.61 21.08 0.72
C LEU A 117 -13.54 21.36 -0.48
N ARG A 118 -14.83 21.68 -0.26
CA ARG A 118 -15.73 22.05 -1.37
C ARG A 118 -15.30 23.34 -2.06
N LEU A 119 -14.97 24.38 -1.28
CA LEU A 119 -14.53 25.67 -1.83
C LEU A 119 -13.29 25.50 -2.70
N ARG A 120 -12.25 24.87 -2.15
CA ARG A 120 -11.01 24.60 -2.89
C ARG A 120 -11.24 23.72 -4.11
N GLY A 121 -12.14 22.73 -4.01
CA GLY A 121 -12.51 21.89 -5.15
C GLY A 121 -13.18 22.67 -6.28
N SER A 122 -14.05 23.63 -5.95
CA SER A 122 -14.67 24.52 -6.95
C SER A 122 -13.65 25.45 -7.60
N GLU A 123 -12.72 26.01 -6.83
CA GLU A 123 -11.64 26.84 -7.36
C GLU A 123 -10.73 26.07 -8.31
N GLU A 124 -10.32 24.85 -7.94
CA GLU A 124 -9.50 24.00 -8.81
C GLU A 124 -10.24 23.54 -10.06
N LYS A 125 -11.55 23.25 -9.98
CA LYS A 125 -12.37 22.99 -11.18
C LYS A 125 -12.38 24.18 -12.15
N LYS A 126 -12.48 25.42 -11.63
CA LYS A 126 -12.42 26.64 -12.45
C LYS A 126 -11.03 26.80 -13.10
N LYS A 127 -9.96 26.58 -12.35
CA LYS A 127 -8.59 26.61 -12.88
C LYS A 127 -8.37 25.56 -13.96
N LEU A 128 -8.87 24.34 -13.74
CA LEU A 128 -8.80 23.26 -14.71
C LEU A 128 -9.54 23.62 -16.00
N ALA A 129 -10.73 24.22 -15.91
CA ALA A 129 -11.46 24.68 -17.08
C ALA A 129 -10.68 25.74 -17.87
N ALA A 130 -10.05 26.71 -17.18
CA ALA A 130 -9.22 27.72 -17.83
C ALA A 130 -7.97 27.11 -18.50
N ALA A 131 -7.28 26.19 -17.83
CA ALA A 131 -6.10 25.52 -18.39
C ALA A 131 -6.44 24.65 -19.61
N VAL A 132 -7.62 24.00 -19.59
CA VAL A 132 -8.13 23.21 -20.73
C VAL A 132 -8.48 24.12 -21.91
N GLU A 133 -9.09 25.27 -21.66
CA GLU A 133 -9.38 26.27 -22.70
C GLU A 133 -8.08 26.82 -23.30
N GLU A 134 -7.10 27.15 -22.47
CA GLU A 134 -5.76 27.59 -22.91
C GLU A 134 -5.08 26.52 -23.77
N TYR A 135 -5.08 25.26 -23.32
CA TYR A 135 -4.54 24.14 -24.09
C TYR A 135 -5.27 23.96 -25.43
N ASN A 136 -6.61 23.99 -25.44
CA ASN A 136 -7.40 23.83 -26.66
C ASN A 136 -7.20 24.96 -27.67
N SER A 137 -6.78 26.16 -27.21
CA SER A 137 -6.48 27.29 -28.08
C SER A 137 -5.19 27.12 -28.89
N ILE A 138 -4.24 26.32 -28.37
CA ILE A 138 -2.93 26.07 -28.98
C ILE A 138 -2.82 24.66 -29.59
N ALA A 139 -3.71 23.74 -29.21
CA ALA A 139 -3.68 22.35 -29.67
C ALA A 139 -4.28 22.18 -31.06
N ASP A 140 -3.78 21.19 -31.80
CA ASP A 140 -4.37 20.77 -33.06
C ASP A 140 -5.84 20.32 -32.85
N PRO A 141 -6.75 20.53 -33.83
CA PRO A 141 -8.16 20.15 -33.69
C PRO A 141 -8.39 18.67 -33.34
N SER A 142 -7.47 17.78 -33.72
CA SER A 142 -7.51 16.35 -33.41
C SER A 142 -7.07 16.01 -31.97
N GLN A 143 -6.46 16.95 -31.26
CA GLN A 143 -5.93 16.79 -29.90
C GLN A 143 -6.67 17.63 -28.86
N GLN A 144 -7.74 18.33 -29.25
CA GLN A 144 -8.54 19.12 -28.33
C GLN A 144 -9.19 18.23 -27.26
N LEU A 145 -9.15 18.71 -26.03
CA LEU A 145 -9.77 18.09 -24.88
C LEU A 145 -11.28 18.36 -24.86
N GLY A 146 -12.04 17.35 -24.47
CA GLY A 146 -13.49 17.46 -24.26
C GLY A 146 -13.85 18.18 -22.96
N SER A 147 -15.13 18.06 -22.56
CA SER A 147 -15.64 18.66 -21.32
C SER A 147 -14.90 18.17 -20.09
N VAL A 148 -14.60 19.08 -19.16
CA VAL A 148 -13.89 18.81 -17.90
C VAL A 148 -14.58 17.73 -17.06
N GLU A 149 -15.92 17.64 -17.11
CA GLU A 149 -16.65 16.63 -16.34
C GLU A 149 -16.37 15.19 -16.82
N ASN A 150 -15.98 15.02 -18.09
CA ASN A 150 -15.62 13.71 -18.64
C ASN A 150 -14.33 13.16 -18.03
N PHE A 151 -13.43 14.01 -17.52
CA PHE A 151 -12.19 13.58 -16.89
C PHE A 151 -12.42 12.87 -15.56
N PHE A 152 -13.59 13.09 -14.93
CA PHE A 152 -13.92 12.51 -13.64
C PHE A 152 -14.76 11.23 -13.72
N THR A 153 -15.34 10.94 -14.90
CA THR A 153 -16.20 9.77 -15.11
C THR A 153 -15.48 8.60 -15.76
N ALA A 154 -14.38 8.85 -16.47
CA ALA A 154 -13.58 7.81 -17.10
C ALA A 154 -12.79 6.99 -16.06
N GLU A 155 -12.75 5.65 -16.23
CA GLU A 155 -11.90 4.76 -15.43
C GLU A 155 -10.40 5.04 -15.67
N THR A 156 -10.06 5.48 -16.90
CA THR A 156 -8.71 5.90 -17.28
C THR A 156 -8.81 7.06 -18.27
N VAL A 157 -8.29 8.24 -17.91
CA VAL A 157 -8.24 9.39 -18.81
C VAL A 157 -7.02 9.23 -19.73
N ALA A 158 -7.28 9.08 -21.03
CA ALA A 158 -6.26 9.06 -22.06
C ALA A 158 -5.94 10.50 -22.49
N TRP A 159 -4.87 11.09 -21.95
CA TRP A 159 -4.46 12.42 -22.36
C TRP A 159 -3.85 12.40 -23.77
N PRO A 160 -4.22 13.34 -24.67
CA PRO A 160 -3.72 13.39 -26.06
C PRO A 160 -2.21 13.34 -26.15
N TRP A 161 -1.56 14.07 -25.23
CA TRP A 161 -0.12 14.16 -25.19
C TRP A 161 0.53 12.89 -24.65
N GLN A 162 -0.17 12.01 -23.91
CA GLN A 162 0.34 10.73 -23.42
C GLN A 162 0.23 9.59 -24.45
N ILE A 163 -0.26 9.85 -25.66
CA ILE A 163 -0.44 8.83 -26.70
C ILE A 163 0.77 8.88 -27.65
N PRO A 164 1.41 7.74 -27.98
CA PRO A 164 2.45 7.70 -29.00
C PRO A 164 1.94 8.18 -30.36
N CYS A 165 2.64 9.12 -31.00
CA CYS A 165 2.22 9.73 -32.28
C CYS A 165 2.27 8.74 -33.48
N SER A 166 2.84 7.55 -33.29
CA SER A 166 3.15 6.57 -34.33
C SER A 166 2.56 5.17 -34.08
N THR A 167 1.67 5.01 -33.10
CA THR A 167 1.07 3.71 -32.75
C THR A 167 -0.44 3.84 -32.73
N ASP A 168 -1.14 2.81 -33.18
CA ASP A 168 -2.60 2.75 -33.05
C ASP A 168 -3.00 3.04 -31.59
N LEU A 169 -3.89 4.03 -31.44
CA LEU A 169 -4.37 4.55 -30.16
C LEU A 169 -4.98 3.43 -29.29
N ALA A 170 -5.75 2.54 -29.90
CA ALA A 170 -6.46 1.47 -29.21
C ALA A 170 -5.51 0.43 -28.56
N PRO A 171 -4.49 -0.11 -29.25
CA PRO A 171 -3.47 -0.98 -28.64
C PRO A 171 -2.75 -0.39 -27.43
N PHE A 172 -2.33 0.88 -27.49
CA PHE A 172 -1.61 1.48 -26.35
C PHE A 172 -2.51 1.65 -25.11
N LEU A 173 -3.75 2.11 -25.30
CA LEU A 173 -4.68 2.26 -24.18
C LEU A 173 -5.05 0.92 -23.54
N THR A 174 -5.16 -0.14 -24.34
CA THR A 174 -5.36 -1.50 -23.83
C THR A 174 -4.15 -1.98 -23.01
N LYS A 175 -2.92 -1.78 -23.52
CA LYS A 175 -1.69 -2.08 -22.76
C LYS A 175 -1.63 -1.33 -21.43
N ARG A 176 -1.98 -0.04 -21.45
CA ARG A 176 -2.03 0.80 -20.25
C ARG A 176 -3.08 0.35 -19.25
N LYS A 177 -4.29 -0.02 -19.70
CA LYS A 177 -5.35 -0.56 -18.85
C LYS A 177 -4.87 -1.81 -18.11
N VAL A 178 -4.20 -2.73 -18.82
CA VAL A 178 -3.59 -3.93 -18.22
C VAL A 178 -2.48 -3.53 -17.24
N PHE A 179 -1.58 -2.64 -17.63
CA PHE A 179 -0.52 -2.11 -16.77
C PHE A 179 -1.08 -1.55 -15.45
N ASP A 180 -2.10 -0.71 -15.51
CA ASP A 180 -2.70 -0.09 -14.32
C ASP A 180 -3.29 -1.14 -13.36
N LYS A 181 -3.94 -2.19 -13.88
CA LYS A 181 -4.43 -3.31 -13.07
C LYS A 181 -3.30 -4.12 -12.45
N VAL A 182 -2.24 -4.42 -13.21
CA VAL A 182 -1.05 -5.12 -12.67
C VAL A 182 -0.39 -4.28 -11.57
N MET A 183 -0.24 -2.97 -11.78
CA MET A 183 0.32 -2.07 -10.77
C MET A 183 -0.57 -2.00 -9.52
N ALA A 184 -1.90 -1.98 -9.68
CA ALA A 184 -2.83 -2.01 -8.54
C ALA A 184 -2.67 -3.28 -7.70
N VAL A 185 -2.55 -4.45 -8.34
CA VAL A 185 -2.27 -5.73 -7.66
C VAL A 185 -0.93 -5.68 -6.94
N ARG A 186 0.15 -5.26 -7.61
CA ARG A 186 1.49 -5.16 -7.01
C ARG A 186 1.52 -4.23 -5.80
N CYS A 187 0.94 -3.04 -5.91
CA CYS A 187 0.82 -2.09 -4.80
C CYS A 187 0.12 -2.69 -3.58
N LEU A 188 -0.96 -3.47 -3.79
CA LEU A 188 -1.68 -4.13 -2.71
C LEU A 188 -0.89 -5.30 -2.11
N GLN A 189 -0.13 -6.05 -2.92
CA GLN A 189 0.78 -7.08 -2.43
C GLN A 189 1.91 -6.48 -1.57
N GLU A 190 2.49 -5.37 -2.00
CA GLU A 190 3.49 -4.62 -1.23
C GLU A 190 2.92 -4.11 0.09
N GLU A 191 1.75 -3.46 0.05
CA GLU A 191 1.04 -2.99 1.25
C GLU A 191 0.73 -4.14 2.21
N ARG A 192 0.27 -5.30 1.71
CA ARG A 192 0.07 -6.52 2.51
C ARG A 192 1.37 -6.92 3.21
N GLY A 193 2.49 -6.96 2.49
CA GLY A 193 3.81 -7.28 3.03
C GLY A 193 4.31 -6.26 4.07
N LEU A 194 4.09 -4.96 3.83
CA LEU A 194 4.43 -3.89 4.78
C LEU A 194 3.63 -4.02 6.07
N ILE A 195 2.33 -4.30 6.00
CA ILE A 195 1.50 -4.50 7.20
C ILE A 195 2.01 -5.70 8.01
N CYS A 196 2.40 -6.81 7.37
CA CYS A 196 3.01 -7.94 8.07
C CYS A 196 4.31 -7.55 8.79
N LYS A 197 5.16 -6.74 8.15
CA LYS A 197 6.38 -6.19 8.80
C LYS A 197 6.03 -5.30 9.99
N GLU A 198 5.03 -4.42 9.86
CA GLU A 198 4.52 -3.58 10.96
C GLU A 198 4.00 -4.43 12.13
N MET A 199 3.26 -5.51 11.86
CA MET A 199 2.77 -6.44 12.89
C MET A 199 3.91 -7.14 13.62
N LYS A 200 4.90 -7.65 12.88
CA LYS A 200 6.11 -8.26 13.48
C LYS A 200 6.84 -7.26 14.37
N GLN A 201 7.04 -6.04 13.90
CA GLN A 201 7.68 -4.99 14.68
C GLN A 201 6.88 -4.62 15.92
N HIS A 202 5.56 -4.48 15.80
CA HIS A 202 4.67 -4.21 16.93
C HIS A 202 4.77 -5.32 17.99
N TRP A 203 4.76 -6.59 17.57
CA TRP A 203 4.94 -7.72 18.48
C TRP A 203 6.28 -7.71 19.22
N THR A 204 7.37 -7.41 18.51
CA THR A 204 8.70 -7.23 19.11
C THR A 204 8.70 -6.14 20.18
N VAL A 205 8.09 -4.98 19.91
CA VAL A 205 7.99 -3.88 20.89
C VAL A 205 7.18 -4.28 22.12
N LEU A 206 6.08 -5.01 21.95
CA LEU A 206 5.30 -5.50 23.09
C LEU A 206 6.10 -6.48 23.94
N THR A 207 6.82 -7.41 23.30
CA THR A 207 7.66 -8.41 23.97
C THR A 207 8.81 -7.75 24.74
N GLN A 208 9.48 -6.75 24.16
CA GLN A 208 10.51 -5.95 24.85
C GLN A 208 9.96 -5.17 26.04
N LYS A 209 8.73 -4.66 25.96
CA LYS A 209 8.08 -3.99 27.10
C LYS A 209 7.74 -4.98 28.21
N MET A 210 7.31 -6.18 27.85
CA MET A 210 7.01 -7.25 28.80
C MET A 210 8.27 -7.66 29.58
N SER A 211 9.38 -7.93 28.88
CA SER A 211 10.65 -8.29 29.54
C SER A 211 11.19 -7.17 30.42
N LYS A 212 11.01 -5.90 30.05
CA LYS A 212 11.36 -4.75 30.92
C LYS A 212 10.53 -4.74 32.21
N PHE A 213 9.24 -5.07 32.14
CA PHE A 213 8.44 -5.19 33.35
C PHE A 213 8.88 -6.37 34.22
N GLU A 214 9.22 -7.51 33.63
CA GLU A 214 9.77 -8.66 34.36
C GLU A 214 11.09 -8.32 35.07
N ALA A 215 12.01 -7.63 34.38
CA ALA A 215 13.25 -7.14 34.97
C ALA A 215 12.98 -6.20 36.15
N LEU A 216 12.11 -5.20 35.97
CA LEU A 216 11.73 -4.26 37.04
C LEU A 216 11.10 -4.98 38.24
N ILE A 217 10.25 -5.98 38.00
CA ILE A 217 9.65 -6.80 39.06
C ILE A 217 10.75 -7.49 39.87
N ASN A 218 11.75 -8.07 39.21
CA ASN A 218 12.86 -8.76 39.86
C ASN A 218 13.74 -7.78 40.66
N GLU A 219 14.09 -6.63 40.08
CA GLU A 219 14.94 -5.62 40.71
C GLU A 219 14.29 -4.95 41.92
N ILE A 220 12.97 -4.71 41.87
CA ILE A 220 12.21 -4.20 43.02
C ILE A 220 12.11 -5.28 44.11
N SER A 221 11.89 -6.54 43.71
CA SER A 221 11.78 -7.67 44.66
C SER A 221 13.10 -7.95 45.39
N SER A 222 14.23 -7.79 44.71
CA SER A 222 15.57 -7.95 45.29
C SER A 222 16.06 -6.71 46.06
N LYS A 223 15.27 -5.63 46.10
CA LYS A 223 15.66 -4.30 46.60
C LYS A 223 16.93 -3.73 45.95
N SER A 224 17.35 -4.23 44.78
CA SER A 224 18.56 -3.76 44.10
C SER A 224 18.43 -2.33 43.59
N LEU A 225 17.22 -1.97 43.14
CA LEU A 225 16.94 -0.68 42.49
C LEU A 225 16.71 0.45 43.50
N PHE A 226 16.13 0.13 44.65
CA PHE A 226 15.85 1.10 45.71
C PHE A 226 16.13 0.51 47.10
N PRO A 227 17.42 0.44 47.51
CA PRO A 227 17.80 -0.17 48.78
C PRO A 227 17.26 0.56 50.02
N THR A 228 17.02 1.86 49.89
CA THR A 228 16.56 2.77 50.96
C THR A 228 15.04 2.81 51.12
N LEU A 229 14.30 2.15 50.22
CA LEU A 229 12.86 2.18 50.19
C LEU A 229 12.28 1.24 51.27
N SER A 230 11.30 1.71 52.04
CA SER A 230 10.67 0.88 53.08
C SER A 230 9.98 -0.34 52.48
N ASP A 231 9.85 -1.43 53.25
CA ASP A 231 9.20 -2.65 52.78
C ASP A 231 7.77 -2.40 52.27
N THR A 232 7.03 -1.52 52.94
CA THR A 232 5.67 -1.16 52.56
C THR A 232 5.65 -0.41 51.23
N ALA A 233 6.57 0.53 51.03
CA ALA A 233 6.66 1.29 49.79
C ALA A 233 7.14 0.41 48.62
N SER A 234 8.07 -0.51 48.86
CA SER A 234 8.53 -1.51 47.88
C SER A 234 7.39 -2.44 47.45
N LYS A 235 6.59 -2.94 48.41
CA LYS A 235 5.38 -3.74 48.12
C LYS A 235 4.35 -2.93 47.31
N GLY A 236 4.14 -1.66 47.64
CA GLY A 236 3.24 -0.76 46.92
C GLY A 236 3.68 -0.58 45.46
N LEU A 237 4.95 -0.27 45.23
CA LEU A 237 5.51 -0.13 43.88
C LEU A 237 5.40 -1.44 43.09
N LEU A 238 5.75 -2.56 43.71
CA LEU A 238 5.65 -3.90 43.11
C LEU A 238 4.21 -4.22 42.68
N CYS A 239 3.21 -3.85 43.47
CA CYS A 239 1.80 -4.01 43.13
C CYS A 239 1.43 -3.22 41.86
N ILE A 240 1.89 -1.97 41.74
CA ILE A 240 1.63 -1.12 40.57
C ILE A 240 2.29 -1.71 39.32
N VAL A 241 3.57 -2.13 39.42
CA VAL A 241 4.30 -2.71 38.29
C VAL A 241 3.67 -4.03 37.84
N ARG A 242 3.31 -4.91 38.79
CA ARG A 242 2.60 -6.17 38.49
C ARG A 242 1.25 -5.94 37.81
N LYS A 243 0.49 -4.92 38.24
CA LYS A 243 -0.75 -4.54 37.58
C LYS A 243 -0.50 -4.13 36.13
N LYS A 244 0.54 -3.34 35.86
CA LYS A 244 0.90 -2.91 34.49
C LYS A 244 1.39 -4.08 33.62
N HIS A 245 2.18 -4.97 34.20
CA HIS A 245 2.61 -6.21 33.57
C HIS A 245 1.40 -7.08 33.17
N TYR A 246 0.43 -7.26 34.07
CA TYR A 246 -0.81 -8.00 33.78
C TYR A 246 -1.63 -7.34 32.67
N GLU A 247 -1.85 -6.02 32.73
CA GLU A 247 -2.56 -5.26 31.69
C GLU A 247 -1.90 -5.43 30.31
N LEU A 248 -0.55 -5.40 30.25
CA LEU A 248 0.20 -5.62 29.02
C LEU A 248 0.06 -7.07 28.53
N GLY A 249 0.16 -8.05 29.42
CA GLY A 249 0.00 -9.47 29.08
C GLY A 249 -1.37 -9.76 28.45
N HIS A 250 -2.44 -9.19 29.01
CA HIS A 250 -3.79 -9.29 28.43
C HIS A 250 -3.87 -8.65 27.04
N LEU A 251 -3.29 -7.47 26.85
CA LEU A 251 -3.21 -6.83 25.52
C LEU A 251 -2.45 -7.72 24.53
N MET A 252 -1.31 -8.28 24.93
CA MET A 252 -0.51 -9.18 24.08
C MET A 252 -1.31 -10.40 23.66
N GLN A 253 -2.13 -11.00 24.53
CA GLN A 253 -3.00 -12.12 24.16
C GLN A 253 -4.02 -11.76 23.08
N LEU A 254 -4.69 -10.60 23.23
CA LEU A 254 -5.64 -10.11 22.23
C LEU A 254 -4.96 -9.86 20.87
N VAL A 255 -3.79 -9.21 20.88
CA VAL A 255 -3.01 -8.93 19.67
C VAL A 255 -2.54 -10.24 19.01
N LYS A 256 -2.05 -11.19 19.81
CA LYS A 256 -1.58 -12.50 19.32
C LYS A 256 -2.69 -13.26 18.61
N ALA A 257 -3.90 -13.29 19.16
CA ALA A 257 -5.04 -13.97 18.54
C ALA A 257 -5.34 -13.41 17.13
N GLY A 258 -5.28 -12.08 16.97
CA GLY A 258 -5.46 -11.44 15.66
C GLY A 258 -4.32 -11.75 14.68
N TYR A 259 -3.07 -11.72 15.15
CA TYR A 259 -1.89 -11.91 14.30
C TYR A 259 -1.73 -13.37 13.86
N VAL A 260 -1.94 -14.33 14.76
CA VAL A 260 -1.86 -15.76 14.42
C VAL A 260 -2.85 -16.09 13.31
N LYS A 261 -4.09 -15.60 13.39
CA LYS A 261 -5.09 -15.81 12.33
C LYS A 261 -4.59 -15.34 10.96
N ILE A 262 -3.87 -14.22 10.91
CA ILE A 262 -3.35 -13.65 9.67
C ILE A 262 -2.15 -14.45 9.14
N PHE A 263 -1.20 -14.80 10.00
CA PHE A 263 -0.02 -15.56 9.58
C PHE A 263 -0.38 -16.99 9.17
N SER A 264 -1.32 -17.65 9.85
CA SER A 264 -1.84 -18.95 9.42
C SER A 264 -2.56 -18.89 8.07
N GLN A 265 -3.25 -17.79 7.78
CA GLN A 265 -3.83 -17.57 6.44
C GLN A 265 -2.75 -17.35 5.38
N GLN A 266 -1.67 -16.65 5.73
CA GLN A 266 -0.56 -16.43 4.79
C GLN A 266 0.16 -17.74 4.45
N ASP A 267 0.38 -18.63 5.42
CA ASP A 267 0.97 -19.95 5.14
C ASP A 267 0.09 -20.76 4.19
N LEU A 268 -1.24 -20.71 4.33
CA LEU A 268 -2.16 -21.37 3.40
C LEU A 268 -2.12 -20.76 1.98
N MET A 269 -2.13 -19.43 1.87
CA MET A 269 -2.05 -18.75 0.56
C MET A 269 -0.66 -18.91 -0.09
N SER A 270 0.41 -19.02 0.69
CA SER A 270 1.76 -19.22 0.19
C SER A 270 1.99 -20.64 -0.33
N GLU A 271 1.25 -21.63 0.17
CA GLU A 271 1.26 -22.99 -0.35
C GLU A 271 0.36 -23.10 -1.60
N GLU A 272 -0.78 -22.40 -1.67
CA GLU A 272 -1.56 -22.26 -2.91
C GLU A 272 -0.77 -21.55 -4.02
N GLU A 273 -0.10 -20.42 -3.72
CA GLU A 273 0.78 -19.70 -4.67
C GLU A 273 2.00 -20.54 -5.11
N LYS A 274 2.45 -21.52 -4.30
CA LYS A 274 3.52 -22.47 -4.68
C LYS A 274 2.99 -23.62 -5.54
N LEU A 275 1.80 -24.13 -5.25
CA LEU A 275 1.17 -25.21 -6.03
C LEU A 275 0.80 -24.72 -7.44
N GLU A 276 0.47 -23.45 -7.62
CA GLU A 276 0.31 -22.83 -8.95
C GLU A 276 1.64 -22.68 -9.72
N GLN A 277 2.80 -22.80 -9.05
CA GLN A 277 4.13 -22.75 -9.69
C GLN A 277 4.75 -24.14 -9.93
N GLU A 278 4.25 -25.21 -9.29
CA GLU A 278 4.82 -26.56 -9.42
C GLU A 278 4.28 -27.34 -10.64
N ASP A 279 3.18 -26.90 -11.26
CA ASP A 279 2.66 -27.50 -12.51
C ASP A 279 3.48 -27.12 -13.76
N ASP A 280 4.42 -26.17 -13.65
CA ASP A 280 5.28 -25.68 -14.75
C ASP A 280 6.69 -26.30 -14.76
N LEU A 281 7.00 -27.28 -13.90
CA LEU A 281 8.35 -27.88 -13.79
C LEU A 281 8.41 -29.42 -13.89
N GLN A 282 7.48 -30.06 -14.60
CA GLN A 282 7.57 -31.49 -14.93
C GLN A 282 7.55 -31.77 -16.44
N GLU A 283 8.43 -31.13 -17.21
CA GLU A 283 8.90 -31.71 -18.48
C GLU A 283 10.36 -31.30 -18.71
N GLU A 284 11.31 -31.97 -18.06
CA GLU A 284 12.63 -32.19 -18.66
C GLU A 284 13.40 -33.28 -17.89
N GLY A 285 13.76 -34.35 -18.61
CA GLY A 285 14.89 -35.18 -18.24
C GLY A 285 14.62 -36.67 -18.10
N LEU A 286 14.31 -37.37 -19.20
CA LEU A 286 14.79 -38.73 -19.44
C LEU A 286 14.94 -38.99 -20.95
N SER A 287 16.12 -38.69 -21.50
CA SER A 287 16.61 -39.34 -22.71
C SER A 287 18.00 -39.90 -22.44
N GLU A 288 18.07 -41.11 -21.90
CA GLU A 288 19.29 -41.91 -21.91
C GLU A 288 19.27 -42.82 -23.14
N SER A 289 20.23 -42.53 -24.03
CA SER A 289 21.06 -43.45 -24.82
C SER A 289 20.46 -44.74 -25.40
N ASP A 290 20.49 -44.82 -26.74
CA ASP A 290 21.00 -46.02 -27.40
C ASP A 290 21.53 -45.66 -28.79
N ASN A 291 22.86 -45.68 -28.97
CA ASN A 291 23.43 -45.83 -30.31
C ASN A 291 24.70 -46.68 -30.21
N SER A 292 24.53 -47.94 -30.60
CA SER A 292 25.53 -48.99 -30.69
C SER A 292 26.01 -49.14 -32.15
N SER A 293 27.22 -49.71 -32.30
CA SER A 293 27.94 -50.13 -33.52
C SER A 293 28.61 -49.02 -34.34
N ASP A 294 29.80 -49.19 -34.91
CA ASP A 294 30.92 -50.14 -34.75
C ASP A 294 32.10 -49.56 -35.59
N ASP A 295 33.25 -50.19 -35.47
CA ASP A 295 34.35 -50.24 -36.46
C ASP A 295 35.45 -49.14 -36.48
N GLU A 296 36.55 -49.53 -35.82
CA GLU A 296 37.84 -49.87 -36.43
C GLU A 296 38.90 -48.79 -36.77
N HIS A 297 40.06 -49.04 -36.13
CA HIS A 297 41.44 -49.03 -36.64
C HIS A 297 42.41 -47.85 -36.42
N ASP A 298 43.44 -48.24 -35.67
CA ASP A 298 44.88 -48.00 -35.82
C ASP A 298 45.49 -46.61 -35.58
N PHE A 299 46.22 -46.56 -34.46
CA PHE A 299 47.43 -45.78 -34.16
C PHE A 299 48.50 -45.90 -35.26
N PRO A 300 49.47 -44.96 -35.40
CA PRO A 300 50.24 -44.33 -34.32
C PRO A 300 50.18 -42.80 -34.21
#